data_AF-A0AAN7V0I6-F1
#
_entry.id   AF-A0AAN7V0I6-F1
#
_cell.length_a   1.000
_cell.length_b   1.000
_cell.length_c   1.000
_cell.angle_alpha   90.00
_cell.angle_beta   90.00
_cell.angle_gamma   90.00
#
_symmetry.space_group_name_H-M   'P 1'
#
loop_
_entity.id
_entity.type
_entity.pdbx_description
1 polymer ?
#
loop_
_entity_poly.entity_id
_entity_poly.type
_entity_poly.pdbx_seq_one_letter_code
_entity_poly.pdbx_strand_id
1 'polypeptide(L)'
;MMKTVISAFLLVIFVVLANCAVIEQFHCKSGQEFIQNDCNHCYCLKHSELVCRINKCEHSDSKQGEQCETGTVWWKGCNKCWCVISGTVCTNYDCPKTN
;
A
#
# COMPACT_ATOMS: atom_id res chain seq x y z
N MET A 1 -9.86 5.14 -44.16
CA MET A 1 -8.66 5.46 -43.35
C MET A 1 -9.03 5.96 -41.96
N MET A 2 -9.85 6.99 -41.79
CA MET A 2 -10.22 7.53 -40.46
C MET A 2 -11.01 6.56 -39.56
N LYS A 3 -11.94 5.77 -40.11
CA LYS A 3 -12.73 4.77 -39.34
C LYS A 3 -11.88 3.63 -38.75
N THR A 4 -10.86 3.20 -39.49
CA THR A 4 -9.92 2.16 -39.05
C THR A 4 -8.99 2.67 -37.95
N VAL A 5 -8.56 3.93 -38.01
CA VAL A 5 -7.76 4.58 -36.96
C VAL A 5 -8.57 4.74 -35.66
N ILE A 6 -9.84 5.15 -35.76
CA ILE A 6 -10.74 5.28 -34.60
C ILE A 6 -10.98 3.91 -33.93
N SER A 7 -11.24 2.87 -34.72
CA SER A 7 -11.44 1.50 -34.21
C SER A 7 -10.20 0.97 -33.48
N ALA A 8 -9.00 1.18 -34.05
CA ALA A 8 -7.74 0.80 -33.41
C ALA A 8 -7.51 1.57 -32.10
N PHE A 9 -7.81 2.88 -32.07
CA PHE A 9 -7.70 3.69 -30.85
C PHE A 9 -8.63 3.20 -29.75
N LEU A 10 -9.89 2.88 -30.08
CA LEU A 10 -10.85 2.36 -29.10
C LEU A 10 -10.43 1.01 -28.54
N LEU A 11 -9.88 0.12 -29.38
CA LEU A 11 -9.32 -1.16 -28.93
C LEU A 11 -8.13 -0.98 -27.98
N VAL A 12 -7.20 -0.06 -28.30
CA VAL A 12 -6.06 0.23 -27.43
C VAL A 12 -6.51 0.80 -26.07
N ILE A 13 -7.46 1.74 -26.07
CA ILE A 13 -8.03 2.29 -24.83
C ILE A 13 -8.69 1.18 -24.01
N PHE A 14 -9.47 0.30 -24.65
CA PHE A 14 -10.15 -0.80 -23.96
C PHE A 14 -9.16 -1.80 -23.34
N VAL A 15 -8.07 -2.12 -24.05
CA VAL A 15 -6.99 -2.98 -23.54
C VAL A 15 -6.24 -2.32 -22.39
N VAL A 16 -5.95 -1.02 -22.46
CA VAL A 16 -5.30 -0.28 -21.37
C VAL A 16 -6.19 -0.25 -20.13
N LEU A 17 -7.47 0.09 -20.28
CA LEU A 17 -8.43 0.12 -19.18
C LEU A 17 -8.68 -1.27 -18.57
N ALA A 18 -8.72 -2.33 -19.38
CA ALA A 18 -8.90 -3.70 -18.90
C ALA A 18 -7.69 -4.24 -18.14
N ASN A 19 -6.48 -3.73 -18.41
CA ASN A 19 -5.24 -4.15 -17.76
C ASN A 19 -4.72 -3.13 -16.74
N CYS A 20 -5.49 -2.09 -16.40
CA CYS A 20 -5.16 -1.24 -15.27
C CYS A 20 -5.29 -2.07 -13.98
N ALA A 21 -4.18 -2.65 -13.52
CA ALA A 21 -4.08 -3.16 -12.17
C ALA A 21 -4.49 -2.03 -11.21
N VAL A 22 -5.49 -2.28 -10.36
CA VAL A 22 -5.97 -1.30 -9.38
C VAL A 22 -4.92 -1.18 -8.29
N ILE A 23 -3.98 -0.26 -8.47
CA ILE A 23 -3.00 0.13 -7.47
C ILE A 23 -3.74 1.01 -6.47
N GLU A 24 -3.99 0.51 -5.26
CA GLU A 24 -4.51 1.34 -4.19
C GLU A 24 -3.35 2.18 -3.63
N GLN A 25 -3.38 3.50 -3.91
CA GLN A 25 -2.39 4.40 -3.34
C GLN A 25 -2.60 4.54 -1.83
N PHE A 26 -1.55 4.30 -1.06
CA PHE A 26 -1.58 4.47 0.39
C PHE A 26 -1.75 5.95 0.76
N HIS A 27 -2.79 6.25 1.54
CA HIS A 27 -2.98 7.54 2.18
C HIS A 27 -3.30 7.31 3.66
N CYS A 28 -2.47 7.86 4.54
CA CYS A 28 -2.74 7.80 5.97
C CYS A 28 -3.81 8.84 6.36
N LYS A 29 -4.58 8.56 7.42
CA LYS A 29 -5.58 9.47 7.97
C LYS A 29 -5.07 10.12 9.25
N SER A 30 -5.17 11.45 9.36
CA SER A 30 -4.71 12.17 10.54
C SER A 30 -5.39 11.65 11.82
N GLY A 31 -4.61 11.44 12.88
CA GLY A 31 -5.05 10.85 14.15
C GLY A 31 -5.13 9.33 14.17
N GLN A 32 -4.83 8.65 13.06
CA GLN A 32 -4.72 7.20 13.00
C GLN A 32 -3.26 6.75 13.16
N GLU A 33 -3.06 5.66 13.90
CA GLU A 33 -1.75 5.02 14.07
C GLU A 33 -1.54 3.88 13.07
N PHE A 34 -0.27 3.70 12.71
CA PHE A 34 0.17 2.68 11.77
C PHE A 34 1.44 1.98 12.28
N ILE A 35 1.69 0.78 11.78
CA ILE A 35 2.96 0.07 11.96
C ILE A 35 3.59 -0.13 10.58
N GLN A 36 4.85 0.28 10.43
CA GLN A 36 5.65 0.03 9.24
C GLN A 36 6.60 -1.15 9.47
N ASN A 37 6.67 -2.07 8.50
CA ASN A 37 7.54 -3.24 8.50
C ASN A 37 7.43 -4.04 9.80
N ASP A 38 6.20 -4.20 10.30
CA ASP A 38 5.87 -4.92 11.55
C ASP A 38 6.65 -4.47 12.80
N CYS A 39 7.18 -3.23 12.81
CA CYS A 39 8.11 -2.80 13.84
C CYS A 39 8.05 -1.31 14.17
N ASN A 40 8.09 -0.45 13.16
CA ASN A 40 8.20 0.99 13.35
C ASN A 40 6.81 1.58 13.58
N HIS A 41 6.59 2.20 14.74
CA HIS A 41 5.34 2.89 15.04
C HIS A 41 5.29 4.21 14.29
N CYS A 42 4.18 4.45 13.60
CA CYS A 42 3.99 5.61 12.76
C CYS A 42 2.71 6.35 13.13
N TYR A 43 2.73 7.66 12.96
CA TYR A 43 1.58 8.53 13.12
C TYR A 43 1.36 9.33 11.83
N CYS A 44 0.09 9.57 11.52
CA CYS A 44 -0.27 10.41 10.38
C CYS A 44 -0.46 11.87 10.82
N LEU A 45 0.37 12.74 10.27
CA LEU A 45 0.26 14.18 10.43
C LEU A 45 -0.86 14.76 9.53
N LYS A 46 -0.98 16.09 9.50
CA LYS A 46 -1.86 16.77 8.55
C LYS A 46 -1.35 16.52 7.12
N HIS A 47 -2.26 16.54 6.14
CA HIS A 47 -1.95 16.31 4.71
C HIS A 47 -1.40 14.92 4.36
N SER A 48 -1.78 13.88 5.10
CA SER A 48 -1.42 12.49 4.79
C SER A 48 0.08 12.20 4.84
N GLU A 49 0.84 12.98 5.62
CA GLU A 49 2.25 12.75 5.86
C GLU A 49 2.43 11.70 6.97
N LEU A 50 3.00 10.55 6.62
CA LEU A 50 3.29 9.46 7.56
C LEU A 50 4.69 9.66 8.16
N VAL A 51 4.78 9.73 9.48
CA VAL A 51 6.06 9.83 10.20
C VAL A 51 6.22 8.65 11.14
N CYS A 52 7.35 7.96 11.04
CA CYS A 52 7.64 6.74 11.78
C CYS A 52 8.81 6.92 12.75
N ARG A 53 8.67 6.38 13.97
CA ARG A 53 9.80 6.18 14.88
C ARG A 53 10.56 4.94 14.43
N ILE A 54 11.84 5.10 14.11
CA ILE A 54 12.73 3.98 13.77
C ILE A 54 13.12 3.24 15.05
N ASN A 55 12.79 1.95 15.11
CA ASN A 55 13.13 1.04 16.20
C ASN A 55 14.24 0.07 15.77
N LYS A 56 14.87 -0.60 16.75
CA LYS A 56 15.78 -1.72 16.49
C LYS A 56 14.95 -2.97 16.18
N CYS A 57 14.60 -3.15 14.92
CA CYS A 57 13.83 -4.30 14.45
C CYS A 57 14.72 -5.54 14.37
N GLU A 58 14.23 -6.71 14.80
CA GLU A 58 14.97 -7.98 14.75
C GLU A 58 15.34 -8.40 13.32
N HIS A 59 14.60 -7.93 12.31
CA HIS A 59 14.86 -8.20 10.90
C HIS A 59 15.98 -7.33 10.31
N SER A 60 16.97 -6.90 11.11
CA SER A 60 17.95 -5.85 10.78
C SER A 60 18.87 -6.13 9.56
N ASP A 61 18.80 -7.31 8.96
CA ASP A 61 19.48 -7.59 7.67
C ASP A 61 18.67 -7.13 6.45
N SER A 62 17.42 -6.75 6.64
CA SER A 62 16.52 -6.39 5.55
C SER A 62 16.43 -4.87 5.37
N LYS A 63 17.33 -4.35 4.53
CA LYS A 63 17.13 -3.06 3.81
C LYS A 63 15.90 -3.07 2.89
N GLN A 64 15.10 -4.12 2.92
CA GLN A 64 13.81 -4.24 2.28
C GLN A 64 12.83 -4.50 3.41
N GLY A 65 11.84 -3.63 3.62
CA GLY A 65 10.64 -4.08 4.33
C GLY A 65 10.10 -5.36 3.67
N GLU A 66 9.23 -6.11 4.36
CA GLU A 66 8.65 -7.36 3.84
C GLU A 66 8.50 -7.28 2.32
N GLN A 67 9.18 -8.17 1.59
CA GLN A 67 9.18 -8.12 0.12
C GLN A 67 7.75 -8.37 -0.35
N CYS A 68 7.05 -7.29 -0.63
CA CYS A 68 5.70 -7.27 -1.15
C CYS A 68 5.71 -6.55 -2.50
N GLU A 69 4.70 -6.82 -3.32
CA GLU A 69 4.55 -6.13 -4.59
C GLU A 69 3.94 -4.73 -4.34
N THR A 70 4.69 -3.67 -4.65
CA THR A 70 4.24 -2.28 -4.42
C THR A 70 2.87 -2.03 -5.06
N GLY A 71 1.95 -1.45 -4.28
CA GLY A 71 0.57 -1.20 -4.69
C GLY A 71 -0.41 -2.30 -4.30
N THR A 72 0.09 -3.45 -3.84
CA THR A 72 -0.79 -4.50 -3.27
C THR A 72 -1.33 -4.10 -1.91
N VAL A 73 -2.52 -4.63 -1.63
CA VAL A 73 -3.25 -4.42 -0.38
C VAL A 73 -3.79 -5.75 0.12
N TRP A 74 -3.62 -6.01 1.41
CA TRP A 74 -4.12 -7.21 2.07
C TRP A 74 -4.56 -6.92 3.50
N TRP A 75 -5.14 -7.92 4.15
CA TRP A 75 -5.52 -7.87 5.55
C TRP A 75 -4.63 -8.77 6.38
N LYS A 76 -4.12 -8.26 7.50
CA LYS A 76 -3.38 -9.01 8.53
C LYS A 76 -4.22 -8.98 9.82
N GLY A 77 -4.99 -10.04 10.03
CA GLY A 77 -6.06 -10.01 11.03
C GLY A 77 -7.09 -8.93 10.68
N CYS A 78 -7.37 -8.03 11.62
CA CYS A 78 -8.26 -6.88 11.41
C CYS A 78 -7.55 -5.65 10.81
N ASN A 79 -6.24 -5.70 10.60
CA ASN A 79 -5.47 -4.57 10.11
C ASN A 79 -5.37 -4.59 8.59
N LYS A 80 -5.62 -3.45 7.96
CA LYS A 80 -5.42 -3.26 6.52
C LYS A 80 -3.97 -2.88 6.28
N CYS A 81 -3.32 -3.55 5.34
CA CYS A 81 -1.91 -3.37 5.01
C CYS A 81 -1.75 -2.97 3.55
N TRP A 82 -0.81 -2.07 3.30
CA TRP A 82 -0.40 -1.60 1.99
C TRP A 82 1.07 -1.89 1.78
N CYS A 83 1.41 -2.37 0.58
CA CYS A 83 2.79 -2.41 0.12
C CYS A 83 3.17 -1.09 -0.53
N VAL A 84 4.11 -0.39 0.07
CA VAL A 84 4.69 0.86 -0.42
C VAL A 84 6.17 0.63 -0.78
N ILE A 85 6.79 1.63 -1.40
CA ILE A 85 8.20 1.53 -1.85
C ILE A 85 9.16 1.18 -0.70
N SER A 86 8.86 1.63 0.52
CA SER A 86 9.68 1.39 1.72
C SER A 86 9.32 0.10 2.48
N GLY A 87 8.45 -0.74 1.93
CA GLY A 87 7.98 -1.98 2.55
C GLY A 87 6.50 -1.95 2.88
N THR A 88 6.12 -2.43 4.06
CA THR A 88 4.72 -2.59 4.47
C THR A 88 4.32 -1.50 5.44
N VAL A 89 3.11 -0.98 5.28
CA VAL A 89 2.46 -0.09 6.25
C VAL A 89 1.08 -0.66 6.53
N CYS A 90 0.79 -0.94 7.79
CA CYS A 90 -0.49 -1.47 8.24
C CYS A 90 -1.16 -0.51 9.21
N THR A 91 -2.49 -0.51 9.26
CA THR A 91 -3.21 0.08 10.40
C THR A 91 -2.75 -0.62 11.69
N ASN A 92 -2.80 0.09 12.81
CA ASN A 92 -2.39 -0.44 14.11
C ASN A 92 -3.59 -0.57 15.07
N TYR A 93 -4.56 -1.40 14.73
CA TYR A 93 -5.67 -1.75 15.62
C TYR A 93 -5.32 -2.95 16.49
N ASP A 94 -5.79 -2.91 17.74
CA ASP A 94 -5.85 -4.07 18.61
C ASP A 94 -6.88 -5.06 18.08
N CYS A 95 -6.40 -6.07 17.36
CA CYS A 95 -7.29 -7.07 16.79
C CYS A 95 -7.83 -8.02 17.86
N PRO A 96 -9.12 -8.42 17.77
CA PRO A 96 -9.66 -9.47 18.63
C PRO A 96 -8.83 -10.75 18.49
N LYS A 97 -8.51 -11.40 19.62
CA LYS A 97 -7.94 -12.75 19.57
C LYS A 97 -9.01 -13.69 19.01
N THR A 98 -8.78 -14.27 17.85
CA THR A 98 -9.58 -15.38 17.36
C THR A 98 -9.32 -16.59 18.26
N ASN A 99 -10.33 -17.02 19.02
CA ASN A 99 -10.32 -18.31 19.72
C ASN A 99 -10.39 -19.46 18.73
#